data_AF-A0A0J6L9N9-F1
#
_entry.id   AF-A0A0J6L9N9-F1
#
_cell.length_a   1.000
_cell.length_b   1.000
_cell.length_c   1.000
_cell.angle_alpha   90.00
_cell.angle_beta   90.00
_cell.angle_gamma   90.00
#
_symmetry.space_group_name_H-M   'P 1'
#
loop_
_entity.id
_entity.type
_entity.pdbx_description
1 polymer ?
#
loop_
_entity_poly.entity_id
_entity_poly.type
_entity_poly.pdbx_seq_one_letter_code
_entity_poly.pdbx_strand_id
1 'polypeptide(L)'
;MSSSAAQLKDDKSTSYSVLDDIIAQTRLTPEDDAYGIAKRGVAAFIEELLKPQNQGEPVKKALVDRMIAEIDAKLSNQMDEILHHPSFQSLESAWRGLQLLVDRTNFRENIKIEILNVSKEDLLDDFEDSPEVMQSGLYKHVYTAEYGQFGGEPVGAIIANYFMTPSSPDVKLMQYVSSVSCMSHAPFIAAAGPKFFGLESFTGMPNLKDLKDHFCGPQFAKWQSFRESEDSRYMALTVPRFLLRNPYDPEENPVKSFVYKETVANSHEHYLWGNTAYTFASRLTDSFAKFRWCPNIIGPQSGGAVEDLPLHHFESMGEIETKIPTEVLVSDRREYELAEEGFISLTMRKGSDNAAFFSANSVQKPKFFGISAEGKNAELNYKLGTQLPYMMIVNRLAHYLKVLQREQLGSWKERTDLELELNKWIRQYVADQENPAAEVRGRRPLRAAHITVSDVEGEPGWYRVSLNVRPHFKYMGADFTLSLVGKMEKE
;
A
#
# COMPACT_ATOMS: atom_id res chain seq x y z
N MET A 1 -71.30 -10.12 -59.63
CA MET A 1 -69.87 -10.34 -59.94
C MET A 1 -69.11 -9.57 -58.86
N SER A 2 -68.30 -10.13 -57.97
CA SER A 2 -67.44 -11.31 -57.96
C SER A 2 -67.16 -11.65 -56.47
N SER A 3 -67.55 -12.83 -56.00
CA SER A 3 -66.67 -13.95 -55.61
C SER A 3 -65.91 -13.80 -54.28
N SER A 4 -66.38 -14.61 -53.32
CA SER A 4 -65.78 -15.18 -52.11
C SER A 4 -64.27 -15.17 -51.94
N ALA A 5 -63.85 -14.88 -50.70
CA ALA A 5 -62.80 -15.64 -50.01
C ALA A 5 -63.12 -15.66 -48.51
N ALA A 6 -63.89 -16.65 -48.08
CA ALA A 6 -64.00 -17.02 -46.68
C ALA A 6 -62.66 -17.64 -46.26
N GLN A 7 -61.91 -16.94 -45.41
CA GLN A 7 -60.75 -17.51 -44.73
C GLN A 7 -61.26 -18.56 -43.73
N LEU A 8 -61.11 -19.83 -44.11
CA LEU A 8 -61.13 -20.97 -43.21
C LEU A 8 -60.07 -20.73 -42.13
N LYS A 9 -60.52 -20.53 -40.88
CA LYS A 9 -59.66 -20.70 -39.71
C LYS A 9 -59.36 -22.18 -39.59
N ASP A 10 -58.12 -22.52 -39.92
CA ASP A 10 -57.55 -23.83 -39.72
C ASP A 10 -57.38 -24.04 -38.21
N ASP A 11 -58.22 -24.89 -37.64
CA ASP A 11 -58.22 -25.27 -36.23
C ASP A 11 -57.04 -26.24 -36.01
N LYS A 12 -55.82 -25.68 -35.93
CA LYS A 12 -54.66 -26.45 -35.49
C LYS A 12 -54.83 -26.70 -34.01
N SER A 13 -55.27 -27.91 -33.68
CA SER A 13 -55.13 -28.52 -32.37
C SER A 13 -53.64 -28.72 -32.05
N THR A 14 -52.94 -27.63 -31.73
CA THR A 14 -51.66 -27.68 -31.04
C THR A 14 -51.95 -28.23 -29.65
N SER A 15 -51.52 -29.45 -29.37
CA SER A 15 -51.47 -29.99 -28.02
C SER A 15 -50.56 -29.06 -27.21
N TYR A 16 -51.15 -28.10 -26.49
CA TYR A 16 -50.40 -27.30 -25.54
C TYR A 16 -49.78 -28.26 -24.53
N SER A 17 -48.47 -28.18 -24.36
CA SER A 17 -47.80 -28.84 -23.25
C SER A 17 -48.44 -28.32 -21.95
N VAL A 18 -48.55 -29.14 -20.90
CA VAL A 18 -49.02 -28.69 -19.57
C VAL A 18 -48.26 -27.44 -19.11
N LEU A 19 -47.00 -27.28 -19.53
CA LEU A 19 -46.20 -26.08 -19.31
C LEU A 19 -46.72 -24.85 -20.06
N ASP A 20 -47.15 -25.01 -21.31
CA ASP A 20 -47.69 -23.91 -22.12
C ASP A 20 -49.09 -23.49 -21.62
N ASP A 21 -49.88 -24.42 -21.08
CA ASP A 21 -51.17 -24.10 -20.43
C ASP A 21 -51.00 -23.31 -19.13
N ILE A 22 -49.98 -23.64 -18.32
CA ILE A 22 -49.65 -22.89 -17.09
C ILE A 22 -49.14 -21.48 -17.42
N ILE A 23 -48.32 -21.35 -18.45
CA ILE A 23 -47.77 -20.04 -18.85
C ILE A 23 -48.86 -19.19 -19.52
N ALA A 24 -49.81 -19.79 -20.25
CA ALA A 24 -50.96 -19.08 -20.81
C ALA A 24 -51.88 -18.44 -19.73
N GLN A 25 -51.84 -18.93 -18.48
CA GLN A 25 -52.52 -18.28 -17.35
C GLN A 25 -51.76 -17.08 -16.78
N THR A 26 -50.49 -16.88 -17.16
CA THR A 26 -49.72 -15.68 -16.85
C THR A 26 -49.90 -14.62 -17.95
N ARG A 27 -49.71 -13.33 -17.64
CA ARG A 27 -49.86 -12.22 -18.61
C ARG A 27 -48.77 -12.16 -19.70
N LEU A 28 -48.04 -13.25 -19.93
CA LEU A 28 -46.89 -13.31 -20.84
C LEU A 28 -47.32 -13.91 -22.19
N THR A 29 -47.02 -13.20 -23.27
CA THR A 29 -47.26 -13.68 -24.63
C THR A 29 -46.05 -14.45 -25.18
N PRO A 30 -46.22 -15.42 -26.09
CA PRO A 30 -45.12 -16.21 -26.66
C PRO A 30 -44.08 -15.41 -27.46
N GLU A 31 -44.40 -14.18 -27.86
CA GLU A 31 -43.52 -13.26 -28.60
C GLU A 31 -42.55 -12.50 -27.69
N ASP A 32 -42.71 -12.61 -26.36
CA ASP A 32 -41.91 -11.90 -25.38
C ASP A 32 -40.63 -12.70 -25.03
N ASP A 33 -39.45 -12.06 -25.02
CA ASP A 33 -38.17 -12.73 -24.69
C ASP A 33 -38.21 -13.36 -23.29
N ALA A 34 -39.04 -12.82 -22.40
CA ALA A 34 -39.30 -13.32 -21.06
C ALA A 34 -40.03 -14.69 -21.05
N TYR A 35 -40.76 -15.06 -22.11
CA TYR A 35 -41.52 -16.32 -22.19
C TYR A 35 -40.59 -17.53 -22.12
N GLY A 36 -39.46 -17.48 -22.83
CA GLY A 36 -38.47 -18.56 -22.83
C GLY A 36 -37.72 -18.73 -21.50
N ILE A 37 -37.61 -17.66 -20.70
CA ILE A 37 -37.02 -17.70 -19.35
C ILE A 37 -38.05 -18.25 -18.36
N ALA A 38 -39.30 -17.77 -18.44
CA ALA A 38 -40.40 -18.24 -17.60
C ALA A 38 -40.66 -19.74 -17.79
N LYS A 39 -40.66 -20.24 -19.04
CA LYS A 39 -40.85 -21.67 -19.33
C LYS A 39 -39.78 -22.56 -18.68
N ARG A 40 -38.51 -22.11 -18.71
CA ARG A 40 -37.40 -22.81 -18.04
C ARG A 40 -37.54 -22.75 -16.52
N GLY A 41 -37.92 -21.60 -15.97
CA GLY A 41 -38.16 -21.44 -14.53
C GLY A 41 -39.28 -22.33 -14.01
N VAL A 42 -40.42 -22.38 -14.71
CA VAL A 42 -41.57 -23.23 -14.34
C VAL A 42 -41.21 -24.72 -14.46
N ALA A 43 -40.48 -25.12 -15.50
CA ALA A 43 -40.04 -26.50 -15.65
C ALA A 43 -39.11 -26.94 -14.50
N ALA A 44 -38.10 -26.13 -14.18
CA ALA A 44 -37.18 -26.40 -13.07
C ALA A 44 -37.90 -26.43 -11.71
N PHE A 45 -38.89 -25.56 -11.51
CA PHE A 45 -39.69 -25.54 -10.28
C PHE A 45 -40.54 -26.80 -10.12
N ILE A 46 -41.17 -27.29 -11.19
CA ILE A 46 -41.95 -28.53 -11.18
C ILE A 46 -41.06 -29.74 -10.91
N GLU A 47 -39.87 -29.80 -11.51
CA GLU A 47 -38.90 -30.88 -11.26
C GLU A 47 -38.52 -30.96 -9.77
N GLU A 48 -38.32 -29.82 -9.12
CA GLU A 48 -37.96 -29.77 -7.71
C GLU A 48 -39.14 -30.09 -6.77
N LEU A 49 -40.38 -29.74 -7.16
CA LEU A 49 -41.60 -30.13 -6.46
C LEU A 49 -41.85 -31.65 -6.49
N LEU A 50 -41.41 -32.32 -7.57
CA LEU A 50 -41.56 -33.77 -7.73
C LEU A 50 -40.59 -34.57 -6.85
N LYS A 51 -39.57 -33.94 -6.25
CA LYS A 51 -38.64 -34.61 -5.33
C LYS A 51 -39.37 -35.08 -4.06
N PRO A 52 -39.01 -36.25 -3.51
CA PRO A 52 -39.73 -36.88 -2.39
C PRO A 52 -39.75 -36.04 -1.12
N GLN A 53 -38.83 -35.08 -0.98
CA GLN A 53 -38.73 -34.18 0.17
C GLN A 53 -39.85 -33.12 0.23
N ASN A 54 -40.48 -32.81 -0.91
CA ASN A 54 -41.50 -31.75 -1.04
C ASN A 54 -42.91 -32.31 -1.29
N GLN A 55 -43.10 -33.62 -1.15
CA GLN A 55 -44.39 -34.26 -1.40
C GLN A 55 -45.44 -33.82 -0.36
N GLY A 56 -46.47 -33.12 -0.83
CA GLY A 56 -47.63 -32.73 -0.03
C GLY A 56 -47.58 -31.30 0.54
N GLU A 57 -46.53 -30.52 0.27
CA GLU A 57 -46.51 -29.11 0.65
C GLU A 57 -47.33 -28.25 -0.34
N PRO A 58 -48.22 -27.37 0.16
CA PRO A 58 -48.95 -26.45 -0.71
C PRO A 58 -47.99 -25.42 -1.31
N VAL A 59 -48.10 -25.19 -2.62
CA VAL A 59 -47.31 -24.18 -3.35
C VAL A 59 -47.65 -22.78 -2.83
N LYS A 60 -46.83 -22.28 -1.90
CA LYS A 60 -46.89 -20.94 -1.33
C LYS A 60 -45.68 -20.14 -1.77
N LYS A 61 -45.78 -18.81 -1.77
CA LYS A 61 -44.65 -17.91 -2.04
C LYS A 61 -43.43 -18.24 -1.15
N ALA A 62 -43.69 -18.58 0.11
CA ALA A 62 -42.65 -19.01 1.06
C ALA A 62 -41.85 -20.25 0.62
N LEU A 63 -42.45 -21.17 -0.15
CA LEU A 63 -41.73 -22.34 -0.69
C LEU A 63 -40.72 -21.90 -1.76
N VAL A 64 -41.14 -20.99 -2.65
CA VAL A 64 -40.25 -20.40 -3.66
C VAL A 64 -39.12 -19.64 -2.98
N ASP A 65 -39.43 -18.81 -1.98
CA ASP A 65 -38.42 -18.04 -1.23
C ASP A 65 -37.42 -18.97 -0.52
N ARG A 66 -37.89 -20.10 0.03
CA ARG A 66 -37.02 -21.13 0.62
C ARG A 66 -36.10 -21.78 -0.42
N MET A 67 -36.63 -22.13 -1.59
CA MET A 67 -35.83 -22.73 -2.66
C MET A 67 -34.77 -21.76 -3.19
N ILE A 68 -35.12 -20.47 -3.31
CA ILE A 68 -34.15 -19.42 -3.66
C ILE A 68 -33.07 -19.33 -2.57
N ALA A 69 -33.44 -19.31 -1.29
CA ALA A 69 -32.47 -19.30 -0.20
C ALA A 69 -31.53 -20.52 -0.20
N GLU A 70 -32.03 -21.71 -0.56
CA GLU A 70 -31.20 -22.92 -0.70
C GLU A 70 -30.24 -22.83 -1.90
N ILE A 71 -30.66 -22.20 -3.00
CA ILE A 71 -29.78 -21.93 -4.15
C ILE A 71 -28.72 -20.90 -3.77
N ASP A 72 -29.12 -19.80 -3.13
CA ASP A 72 -28.23 -18.73 -2.69
C ASP A 72 -27.20 -19.26 -1.70
N ALA A 73 -27.58 -20.17 -0.80
CA ALA A 73 -26.64 -20.85 0.10
C ALA A 73 -25.61 -21.70 -0.67
N LYS A 74 -26.05 -22.48 -1.67
CA LYS A 74 -25.14 -23.28 -2.51
C LYS A 74 -24.20 -22.40 -3.34
N LEU A 75 -24.71 -21.32 -3.91
CA LEU A 75 -23.92 -20.35 -4.67
C LEU A 75 -22.93 -19.61 -3.77
N SER A 76 -23.34 -19.22 -2.56
CA SER A 76 -22.49 -18.55 -1.58
C SER A 76 -21.32 -19.44 -1.17
N ASN A 77 -21.58 -20.71 -0.83
CA ASN A 77 -20.52 -21.67 -0.48
C ASN A 77 -19.54 -21.87 -1.65
N GLN A 78 -20.05 -22.01 -2.87
CA GLN A 78 -19.21 -22.17 -4.05
C GLN A 78 -18.39 -20.90 -4.35
N MET A 79 -18.96 -19.73 -4.10
CA MET A 79 -18.29 -18.44 -4.28
C MET A 79 -17.20 -18.23 -3.23
N ASP A 80 -17.45 -18.60 -1.97
CA ASP A 80 -16.46 -18.57 -0.89
C ASP A 80 -15.21 -19.39 -1.28
N GLU A 81 -15.39 -20.61 -1.80
CA GLU A 81 -14.26 -21.44 -2.28
C GLU A 81 -13.48 -20.79 -3.44
N ILE A 82 -14.16 -20.05 -4.33
CA ILE A 82 -13.50 -19.36 -5.46
C ILE A 82 -12.74 -18.13 -4.96
N LEU A 83 -13.37 -17.31 -4.12
CA LEU A 83 -12.81 -16.05 -3.64
C LEU A 83 -11.68 -16.28 -2.63
N HIS A 84 -11.82 -17.27 -1.75
CA HIS A 84 -10.84 -17.60 -0.72
C HIS A 84 -9.69 -18.46 -1.26
N HIS A 85 -9.71 -18.85 -2.54
CA HIS A 85 -8.61 -19.56 -3.15
C HIS A 85 -7.32 -18.69 -3.14
N PRO A 86 -6.17 -19.19 -2.65
CA PRO A 86 -4.97 -18.38 -2.45
C PRO A 86 -4.47 -17.64 -3.70
N SER A 87 -4.58 -18.27 -4.88
CA SER A 87 -4.18 -17.65 -6.14
C SER A 87 -5.08 -16.48 -6.54
N PHE A 88 -6.39 -16.59 -6.31
CA PHE A 88 -7.34 -15.52 -6.61
C PHE A 88 -7.16 -14.37 -5.63
N GLN A 89 -7.05 -14.68 -4.34
CA GLN A 89 -6.87 -13.68 -3.29
C GLN A 89 -5.55 -12.91 -3.42
N SER A 90 -4.46 -13.56 -3.82
CA SER A 90 -3.18 -12.90 -4.12
C SER A 90 -3.33 -11.90 -5.27
N LEU A 91 -4.03 -12.29 -6.35
CA LEU A 91 -4.29 -11.40 -7.48
C LEU A 91 -5.25 -10.26 -7.08
N GLU A 92 -6.33 -10.56 -6.36
CA GLU A 92 -7.32 -9.58 -5.94
C GLU A 92 -6.69 -8.55 -4.99
N SER A 93 -5.88 -8.98 -4.02
CA SER A 93 -5.21 -8.09 -3.07
C SER A 93 -4.19 -7.18 -3.76
N ALA A 94 -3.47 -7.68 -4.77
CA ALA A 94 -2.54 -6.89 -5.56
C ALA A 94 -3.26 -5.77 -6.34
N TRP A 95 -4.32 -6.11 -7.07
CA TRP A 95 -5.05 -5.16 -7.91
C TRP A 95 -5.93 -4.21 -7.11
N ARG A 96 -6.63 -4.67 -6.07
CA ARG A 96 -7.39 -3.78 -5.19
C ARG A 96 -6.50 -2.87 -4.36
N GLY A 97 -5.33 -3.35 -3.95
CA GLY A 97 -4.32 -2.50 -3.30
C GLY A 97 -3.84 -1.37 -4.22
N LEU A 98 -3.59 -1.70 -5.50
CA LEU A 98 -3.26 -0.70 -6.52
C LEU A 98 -4.44 0.27 -6.76
N GLN A 99 -5.66 -0.25 -6.87
CA GLN A 99 -6.87 0.59 -7.01
C GLN A 99 -6.99 1.58 -5.85
N LEU A 100 -6.80 1.13 -4.60
CA LEU A 100 -6.82 2.00 -3.43
C LEU A 100 -5.76 3.11 -3.50
N LEU A 101 -4.56 2.81 -4.01
CA LEU A 101 -3.52 3.82 -4.21
C LEU A 101 -3.93 4.84 -5.29
N VAL A 102 -4.50 4.38 -6.40
CA VAL A 102 -4.98 5.24 -7.49
C VAL A 102 -6.11 6.14 -7.01
N ASP A 103 -7.13 5.59 -6.36
CA ASP A 103 -8.31 6.33 -5.90
C ASP A 103 -7.96 7.41 -4.86
N ARG A 104 -6.96 7.15 -4.01
CA ARG A 104 -6.47 8.11 -3.01
C ARG A 104 -5.49 9.16 -3.55
N THR A 105 -4.97 8.97 -4.77
CA THR A 105 -3.96 9.85 -5.34
C THR A 105 -4.60 10.93 -6.20
N ASN A 106 -4.32 12.20 -5.88
CA ASN A 106 -4.78 13.33 -6.70
C ASN A 106 -3.85 13.56 -7.90
N PHE A 107 -4.16 12.93 -9.04
CA PHE A 107 -3.37 13.06 -10.28
C PHE A 107 -3.35 14.47 -10.89
N ARG A 108 -4.25 15.37 -10.49
CA ARG A 108 -4.21 16.78 -10.95
C ARG A 108 -3.00 17.52 -10.40
N GLU A 109 -2.41 17.02 -9.33
CA GLU A 109 -1.31 17.65 -8.60
C GLU A 109 0.07 17.12 -9.05
N ASN A 110 0.29 16.95 -10.35
CA ASN A 110 1.57 16.53 -10.95
C ASN A 110 2.13 15.21 -10.39
N ILE A 111 1.26 14.22 -10.20
CA ILE A 111 1.64 12.88 -9.76
C ILE A 111 1.36 11.91 -10.91
N LYS A 112 2.31 11.03 -11.19
CA LYS A 112 2.15 9.91 -12.12
C LYS A 112 2.52 8.62 -11.41
N ILE A 113 1.86 7.54 -11.81
CA ILE A 113 2.13 6.19 -11.31
C ILE A 113 2.42 5.32 -12.52
N GLU A 114 3.60 4.72 -12.54
CA GLU A 114 3.99 3.72 -13.53
C GLU A 114 3.81 2.33 -12.94
N ILE A 115 3.32 1.40 -13.76
CA ILE A 115 3.03 0.04 -13.34
C ILE A 115 3.96 -0.89 -14.12
N LEU A 116 4.77 -1.64 -13.39
CA LEU A 116 5.63 -2.68 -13.92
C LEU A 116 5.20 -4.03 -13.34
N ASN A 117 4.81 -4.96 -14.20
CA ASN A 117 4.45 -6.31 -13.78
C ASN A 117 5.70 -7.19 -13.73
N VAL A 118 6.16 -7.52 -12.52
CA VAL A 118 7.30 -8.41 -12.28
C VAL A 118 6.97 -9.31 -11.10
N SER A 119 7.17 -10.62 -11.23
CA SER A 119 7.13 -11.50 -10.07
C SER A 119 8.40 -11.31 -9.23
N LYS A 120 8.33 -11.68 -7.95
CA LYS A 120 9.48 -11.56 -7.05
C LYS A 120 10.65 -12.45 -7.48
N GLU A 121 10.34 -13.61 -8.05
CA GLU A 121 11.31 -14.59 -8.52
C GLU A 121 11.99 -14.09 -9.80
N ASP A 122 11.21 -13.64 -10.79
CA ASP A 122 11.75 -13.06 -12.04
C ASP A 122 12.66 -11.85 -11.77
N LEU A 123 12.32 -11.04 -10.76
CA LEU A 123 13.15 -9.89 -10.39
C LEU A 123 14.51 -10.32 -9.81
N LEU A 124 14.55 -11.40 -9.04
CA LEU A 124 15.81 -11.94 -8.52
C LEU A 124 16.62 -12.57 -9.65
N ASP A 125 15.98 -13.33 -10.53
CA ASP A 125 16.63 -13.98 -11.67
C ASP A 125 17.25 -12.93 -12.62
N ASP A 126 16.57 -11.81 -12.90
CA ASP A 126 17.12 -10.69 -13.69
C ASP A 126 18.42 -10.12 -13.10
N PHE A 127 18.52 -10.05 -11.76
CA PHE A 127 19.74 -9.61 -11.08
C PHE A 127 20.84 -10.68 -11.07
N GLU A 128 20.50 -11.96 -11.10
CA GLU A 128 21.48 -13.06 -11.14
C GLU A 128 22.03 -13.28 -12.55
N ASP A 129 21.21 -13.07 -13.57
CA ASP A 129 21.60 -13.14 -14.99
C ASP A 129 22.47 -11.94 -15.40
N SER A 130 22.27 -10.79 -14.76
CA SER A 130 23.04 -9.57 -15.02
C SER A 130 24.42 -9.62 -14.35
N PRO A 131 25.52 -9.35 -15.08
CA PRO A 131 26.86 -9.36 -14.48
C PRO A 131 27.08 -8.23 -13.48
N GLU A 132 26.37 -7.11 -13.66
CA GLU A 132 26.38 -5.95 -12.78
C GLU A 132 24.98 -5.40 -12.60
N VAL A 133 24.72 -4.80 -11.43
CA VAL A 133 23.43 -4.16 -11.09
C VAL A 133 23.05 -3.07 -12.10
N MET A 134 24.03 -2.36 -12.67
CA MET A 134 23.85 -1.32 -13.70
C MET A 134 23.31 -1.84 -15.03
N GLN A 135 23.38 -3.16 -15.27
CA GLN A 135 22.91 -3.79 -16.51
C GLN A 135 21.58 -4.51 -16.32
N SER A 136 21.02 -4.52 -15.10
CA SER A 136 19.73 -5.14 -14.79
C SER A 136 18.57 -4.46 -15.51
N GLY A 137 17.50 -5.24 -15.73
CA GLY A 137 16.24 -4.75 -16.27
C GLY A 137 15.62 -3.67 -15.38
N LEU A 138 15.64 -3.86 -14.05
CA LEU A 138 15.11 -2.83 -13.14
C LEU A 138 15.89 -1.52 -13.21
N TYR A 139 17.22 -1.58 -13.28
CA TYR A 139 18.05 -0.38 -13.44
C TYR A 139 17.71 0.38 -14.74
N LYS A 140 17.48 -0.36 -15.84
CA LYS A 140 17.08 0.24 -17.10
C LYS A 140 15.75 1.02 -16.98
N HIS A 141 14.76 0.45 -16.30
CA HIS A 141 13.45 1.10 -16.12
C HIS A 141 13.51 2.31 -15.16
N VAL A 142 14.20 2.18 -14.03
CA VAL A 142 14.20 3.23 -13.00
C VAL A 142 15.23 4.32 -13.29
N TYR A 143 16.46 3.93 -13.65
CA TYR A 143 17.55 4.86 -13.87
C TYR A 143 17.65 5.27 -15.33
N THR A 144 17.86 4.35 -16.26
CA THR A 144 18.21 4.71 -17.65
C THR A 144 17.07 5.39 -18.40
N ALA A 145 15.84 4.87 -18.30
CA ALA A 145 14.68 5.40 -19.02
C ALA A 145 14.25 6.78 -18.52
N GLU A 146 14.41 7.04 -17.22
CA GLU A 146 13.91 8.26 -16.58
C GLU A 146 15.04 9.15 -16.06
N TYR A 147 15.61 8.88 -14.88
CA TYR A 147 16.59 9.76 -14.21
C TYR A 147 17.85 10.05 -15.06
N GLY A 148 18.34 9.05 -15.78
CA GLY A 148 19.47 9.09 -16.70
C GLY A 148 19.14 9.79 -18.02
N GLN A 149 17.88 9.79 -18.43
CA GLN A 149 17.42 10.28 -19.73
C GLN A 149 17.26 11.80 -19.77
N PHE A 150 17.67 12.42 -20.88
CA PHE A 150 17.44 13.84 -21.10
C PHE A 150 15.93 14.09 -21.34
N GLY A 151 15.33 14.96 -20.52
CA GLY A 151 13.89 15.22 -20.52
C GLY A 151 13.03 14.17 -19.84
N GLY A 152 13.62 13.13 -19.22
CA GLY A 152 12.89 12.13 -18.44
C GLY A 152 12.37 12.66 -17.11
N GLU A 153 11.44 11.92 -16.49
CA GLU A 153 10.81 12.28 -15.22
C GLU A 153 11.32 11.35 -14.10
N PRO A 154 12.23 11.82 -13.22
CA PRO A 154 12.83 10.95 -12.22
C PRO A 154 11.82 10.22 -11.34
N VAL A 155 12.01 8.90 -11.19
CA VAL A 155 11.22 8.07 -10.29
C VAL A 155 11.41 8.52 -8.84
N GLY A 156 10.29 8.84 -8.16
CA GLY A 156 10.32 9.34 -6.79
C GLY A 156 10.51 8.26 -5.73
N ALA A 157 9.78 7.15 -5.87
CA ALA A 157 9.81 6.01 -4.96
C ALA A 157 9.37 4.75 -5.71
N ILE A 158 9.87 3.59 -5.30
CA ILE A 158 9.49 2.29 -5.88
C ILE A 158 8.62 1.56 -4.86
N ILE A 159 7.38 1.26 -5.24
CA ILE A 159 6.44 0.54 -4.38
C ILE A 159 6.37 -0.90 -4.87
N ALA A 160 6.81 -1.82 -4.02
CA ALA A 160 6.84 -3.23 -4.34
C ALA A 160 5.76 -3.98 -3.56
N ASN A 161 4.88 -4.65 -4.30
CA ASN A 161 3.86 -5.51 -3.73
C ASN A 161 4.42 -6.89 -3.34
N TYR A 162 5.51 -6.90 -2.56
CA TYR A 162 6.16 -8.12 -2.09
C TYR A 162 6.10 -8.21 -0.57
N PHE A 163 6.03 -9.45 -0.10
CA PHE A 163 6.29 -9.81 1.28
C PHE A 163 7.71 -10.37 1.39
N MET A 164 8.58 -9.60 2.05
CA MET A 164 9.96 -9.99 2.29
C MET A 164 10.05 -10.93 3.49
N THR A 165 10.99 -11.86 3.43
CA THR A 165 11.33 -12.83 4.47
C THR A 165 12.82 -12.66 4.82
N PRO A 166 13.31 -13.27 5.92
CA PRO A 166 14.71 -13.17 6.30
C PRO A 166 15.57 -14.21 5.56
N SER A 167 15.01 -14.86 4.53
CA SER A 167 15.69 -15.88 3.75
C SER A 167 16.85 -15.28 2.94
N SER A 168 17.81 -16.13 2.58
CA SER A 168 18.98 -15.70 1.81
C SER A 168 18.63 -15.07 0.44
N PRO A 169 17.70 -15.63 -0.35
CA PRO A 169 17.29 -15.03 -1.63
C PRO A 169 16.68 -13.63 -1.44
N ASP A 170 15.82 -13.46 -0.44
CA ASP A 170 15.18 -12.17 -0.17
C ASP A 170 16.16 -11.11 0.31
N VAL A 171 17.12 -11.47 1.17
CA VAL A 171 18.16 -10.53 1.59
C VAL A 171 19.06 -10.13 0.42
N LYS A 172 19.36 -11.07 -0.49
CA LYS A 172 20.12 -10.78 -1.71
C LYS A 172 19.35 -9.86 -2.65
N LEU A 173 18.05 -10.10 -2.84
CA LEU A 173 17.16 -9.21 -3.59
C LEU A 173 17.13 -7.80 -2.97
N MET A 174 16.96 -7.69 -1.65
CA MET A 174 16.98 -6.41 -0.95
C MET A 174 18.31 -5.68 -1.13
N GLN A 175 19.45 -6.39 -1.13
CA GLN A 175 20.76 -5.80 -1.41
C GLN A 175 20.83 -5.19 -2.83
N TYR A 176 20.45 -5.95 -3.86
CA TYR A 176 20.49 -5.45 -5.24
C TYR A 176 19.56 -4.28 -5.47
N VAL A 177 18.32 -4.39 -5.00
CA VAL A 177 17.31 -3.35 -5.11
C VAL A 177 17.73 -2.09 -4.36
N SER A 178 18.33 -2.22 -3.17
CA SER A 178 18.89 -1.09 -2.43
C SER A 178 19.98 -0.36 -3.21
N SER A 179 20.87 -1.08 -3.89
CA SER A 179 21.91 -0.46 -4.72
C SER A 179 21.31 0.30 -5.93
N VAL A 180 20.31 -0.27 -6.62
CA VAL A 180 19.58 0.46 -7.70
C VAL A 180 18.87 1.71 -7.15
N SER A 181 18.25 1.58 -5.99
CA SER A 181 17.54 2.66 -5.30
C SER A 181 18.48 3.79 -4.86
N CYS A 182 19.70 3.43 -4.42
CA CYS A 182 20.75 4.36 -4.06
C CYS A 182 21.24 5.17 -5.26
N MET A 183 21.40 4.52 -6.42
CA MET A 183 21.85 5.16 -7.66
C MET A 183 20.79 6.09 -8.28
N SER A 184 19.52 5.71 -8.18
CA SER A 184 18.37 6.48 -8.71
C SER A 184 17.82 7.51 -7.72
N HIS A 185 18.29 7.50 -6.47
CA HIS A 185 17.71 8.27 -5.37
C HIS A 185 16.20 8.04 -5.19
N ALA A 186 15.73 6.81 -5.39
CA ALA A 186 14.33 6.44 -5.26
C ALA A 186 14.22 5.30 -4.25
N PRO A 187 13.71 5.50 -3.03
CA PRO A 187 13.67 4.45 -2.03
C PRO A 187 12.67 3.37 -2.43
N PHE A 188 13.04 2.13 -2.14
CA PHE A 188 12.22 0.94 -2.36
C PHE A 188 11.45 0.59 -1.09
N ILE A 189 10.14 0.53 -1.22
CA ILE A 189 9.20 0.30 -0.13
C ILE A 189 8.47 -1.01 -0.40
N ALA A 190 8.64 -1.97 0.49
CA ALA A 190 7.96 -3.27 0.45
C ALA A 190 7.35 -3.59 1.83
N ALA A 191 6.62 -4.69 1.97
CA ALA A 191 6.18 -5.18 3.27
C ALA A 191 7.06 -6.34 3.75
N ALA A 192 7.20 -6.47 5.08
CA ALA A 192 7.70 -7.70 5.67
C ALA A 192 6.53 -8.67 5.86
N GLY A 193 6.74 -9.96 5.60
CA GLY A 193 5.74 -11.01 5.86
C GLY A 193 5.79 -11.54 7.30
N PRO A 194 4.83 -12.38 7.72
CA PRO A 194 4.80 -12.91 9.09
C PRO A 194 6.01 -13.81 9.39
N LYS A 195 6.48 -14.54 8.36
CA LYS A 195 7.68 -15.37 8.40
C LYS A 195 8.95 -14.57 8.73
N PHE A 196 8.96 -13.25 8.52
CA PHE A 196 10.08 -12.39 8.91
C PHE A 196 10.32 -12.41 10.42
N PHE A 197 9.25 -12.53 11.21
CA PHE A 197 9.30 -12.58 12.67
C PHE A 197 9.28 -14.01 13.22
N GLY A 198 9.49 -15.02 12.35
CA GLY A 198 9.37 -16.43 12.72
C GLY A 198 7.92 -16.85 13.07
N LEU A 199 6.93 -16.11 12.58
CA LEU A 199 5.51 -16.40 12.81
C LEU A 199 4.86 -17.00 11.56
N GLU A 200 3.86 -17.85 11.76
CA GLU A 200 3.00 -18.35 10.68
C GLU A 200 1.93 -17.31 10.29
N SER A 201 1.40 -16.58 11.28
CA SER A 201 0.41 -15.52 11.11
C SER A 201 0.77 -14.29 11.94
N PHE A 202 0.43 -13.10 11.45
CA PHE A 202 0.69 -11.84 12.13
C PHE A 202 -0.02 -11.71 13.48
N THR A 203 -1.13 -12.45 13.69
CA THR A 203 -1.89 -12.46 14.95
C THR A 203 -1.03 -12.80 16.17
N GLY A 204 0.08 -13.54 16.00
CA GLY A 204 1.04 -13.86 17.06
C GLY A 204 2.02 -12.73 17.42
N MET A 205 2.05 -11.62 16.66
CA MET A 205 3.03 -10.54 16.86
C MET A 205 3.03 -9.93 18.26
N PRO A 206 1.89 -9.67 18.92
CA PRO A 206 1.89 -9.12 20.28
C PRO A 206 2.59 -10.04 21.31
N ASN A 207 2.60 -11.35 21.06
CA ASN A 207 3.14 -12.37 21.96
C ASN A 207 4.67 -12.51 21.88
N LEU A 208 5.32 -11.94 20.86
CA LEU A 208 6.77 -12.05 20.66
C LEU A 208 7.53 -11.32 21.76
N LYS A 209 8.18 -12.00 22.68
CA LYS A 209 9.04 -11.34 23.66
C LYS A 209 10.25 -10.71 22.96
N ASP A 210 10.60 -9.49 23.37
CA ASP A 210 11.73 -8.65 22.91
C ASP A 210 12.18 -8.87 21.45
N LEU A 211 11.78 -7.96 20.55
CA LEU A 211 12.13 -8.03 19.14
C LEU A 211 13.63 -7.91 18.87
N LYS A 212 14.36 -7.20 19.74
CA LYS A 212 15.80 -7.00 19.57
C LYS A 212 16.57 -8.30 19.72
N ASP A 213 16.24 -9.07 20.75
CA ASP A 213 16.84 -10.38 20.99
C ASP A 213 16.47 -11.38 19.89
N HIS A 214 15.24 -11.31 19.37
CA HIS A 214 14.80 -12.13 18.25
C HIS A 214 15.67 -11.89 17.00
N PHE A 215 15.89 -10.64 16.63
CA PHE A 215 16.71 -10.30 15.47
C PHE A 215 18.21 -10.53 15.69
N CYS A 216 18.68 -10.65 16.93
CA CYS A 216 20.05 -11.06 17.26
C CYS A 216 20.34 -12.55 16.93
N GLY A 217 19.32 -13.36 16.64
CA GLY A 217 19.50 -14.79 16.33
C GLY A 217 20.33 -15.06 15.07
N PRO A 218 21.01 -16.22 14.98
CA PRO A 218 21.91 -16.55 13.87
C PRO A 218 21.21 -16.64 12.51
N GLN A 219 19.91 -16.95 12.50
CA GLN A 219 19.10 -16.98 11.28
C GLN A 219 19.03 -15.61 10.57
N PHE A 220 19.25 -14.52 11.31
CA PHE A 220 19.21 -13.15 10.81
C PHE A 220 20.60 -12.57 10.52
N ALA A 221 21.68 -13.37 10.52
CA ALA A 221 23.03 -12.86 10.30
C ALA A 221 23.17 -12.06 8.98
N LYS A 222 22.56 -12.55 7.89
CA LYS A 222 22.54 -11.84 6.60
C LYS A 222 21.70 -10.55 6.66
N TRP A 223 20.58 -10.58 7.38
CA TRP A 223 19.73 -9.42 7.60
C TRP A 223 20.47 -8.33 8.37
N GLN A 224 21.14 -8.66 9.47
CA GLN A 224 21.93 -7.70 10.24
C GLN A 224 23.06 -7.10 9.40
N SER A 225 23.79 -7.93 8.64
CA SER A 225 24.83 -7.44 7.73
C SER A 225 24.26 -6.49 6.67
N PHE A 226 23.06 -6.76 6.14
CA PHE A 226 22.39 -5.85 5.23
C PHE A 226 22.03 -4.51 5.90
N ARG A 227 21.53 -4.52 7.13
CA ARG A 227 21.22 -3.29 7.90
C ARG A 227 22.43 -2.41 8.17
N GLU A 228 23.63 -2.98 8.21
CA GLU A 228 24.88 -2.24 8.40
C GLU A 228 25.42 -1.62 7.10
N SER A 229 24.92 -2.08 5.94
CA SER A 229 25.26 -1.54 4.63
C SER A 229 24.73 -0.11 4.47
N GLU A 230 25.46 0.74 3.74
CA GLU A 230 25.06 2.12 3.46
C GLU A 230 23.86 2.21 2.50
N ASP A 231 23.74 1.27 1.56
CA ASP A 231 22.65 1.26 0.58
C ASP A 231 21.29 0.92 1.21
N SER A 232 21.29 0.28 2.39
CA SER A 232 20.06 -0.11 3.10
C SER A 232 19.20 1.08 3.54
N ARG A 233 19.75 2.30 3.51
CA ARG A 233 19.03 3.54 3.78
C ARG A 233 17.88 3.82 2.81
N TYR A 234 17.96 3.24 1.60
CA TYR A 234 16.93 3.37 0.58
C TYR A 234 15.91 2.23 0.62
N MET A 235 16.03 1.29 1.56
CA MET A 235 15.05 0.21 1.77
C MET A 235 14.14 0.55 2.95
N ALA A 236 12.83 0.38 2.76
CA ALA A 236 11.84 0.50 3.81
C ALA A 236 10.92 -0.74 3.81
N LEU A 237 10.66 -1.27 5.00
CA LEU A 237 9.75 -2.41 5.19
C LEU A 237 8.55 -2.01 6.05
N THR A 238 7.35 -2.14 5.51
CA THR A 238 6.09 -1.83 6.21
C THR A 238 5.47 -3.07 6.85
N VAL A 239 4.82 -2.89 8.00
CA VAL A 239 4.08 -3.94 8.76
C VAL A 239 2.90 -3.32 9.52
N PRO A 240 1.88 -4.07 9.96
CA PRO A 240 1.40 -5.38 9.47
C PRO A 240 0.58 -5.20 8.17
N ARG A 241 -0.15 -6.24 7.70
CA ARG A 241 -1.13 -6.07 6.59
C ARG A 241 -2.38 -5.30 7.06
N PHE A 242 -3.15 -4.80 6.10
CA PHE A 242 -4.41 -4.08 6.37
C PHE A 242 -5.55 -4.61 5.51
N LEU A 243 -6.80 -4.37 5.91
CA LEU A 243 -7.99 -4.85 5.22
C LEU A 243 -8.30 -3.98 4.00
N LEU A 244 -8.41 -4.59 2.81
CA LEU A 244 -8.74 -3.88 1.58
C LEU A 244 -10.24 -3.77 1.33
N ARG A 245 -11.01 -4.77 1.78
CA ARG A 245 -12.41 -4.94 1.41
C ARG A 245 -13.19 -5.47 2.61
N ASN A 246 -14.37 -4.90 2.82
CA ASN A 246 -15.37 -5.48 3.70
C ASN A 246 -15.96 -6.75 3.07
N PRO A 247 -16.13 -7.83 3.86
CA PRO A 247 -16.85 -9.02 3.42
C PRO A 247 -18.20 -8.66 2.80
N TYR A 248 -18.64 -9.44 1.83
CA TYR A 248 -19.97 -9.22 1.25
C TYR A 248 -21.04 -9.64 2.23
N ASP A 249 -21.99 -8.75 2.46
CA ASP A 249 -23.13 -8.97 3.33
C ASP A 249 -24.39 -8.35 2.69
N PRO A 250 -25.56 -8.98 2.81
CA PRO A 250 -26.81 -8.46 2.22
C PRO A 250 -27.23 -7.07 2.72
N GLU A 251 -26.79 -6.65 3.90
CA GLU A 251 -27.13 -5.35 4.48
C GLU A 251 -26.04 -4.30 4.24
N GLU A 252 -24.80 -4.61 4.61
CA GLU A 252 -23.68 -3.66 4.57
C GLU A 252 -23.04 -3.51 3.18
N ASN A 253 -22.84 -4.63 2.47
CA ASN A 253 -22.17 -4.64 1.16
C ASN A 253 -22.88 -5.60 0.18
N PRO A 254 -24.09 -5.23 -0.30
CA PRO A 254 -24.95 -6.11 -1.05
C PRO A 254 -24.48 -6.33 -2.50
N VAL A 255 -24.69 -7.56 -2.98
CA VAL A 255 -24.53 -7.92 -4.39
C VAL A 255 -25.89 -7.84 -5.11
N LYS A 256 -25.90 -7.40 -6.37
CA LYS A 256 -27.15 -7.19 -7.13
C LYS A 256 -27.83 -8.49 -7.61
N SER A 257 -27.06 -9.55 -7.80
CA SER A 257 -27.50 -10.74 -8.54
C SER A 257 -28.20 -11.78 -7.66
N PHE A 258 -27.70 -11.98 -6.44
CA PHE A 258 -28.21 -12.95 -5.47
C PHE A 258 -27.84 -12.52 -4.05
N VAL A 259 -28.47 -13.13 -3.04
CA VAL A 259 -28.16 -12.84 -1.64
C VAL A 259 -26.87 -13.55 -1.26
N TYR A 260 -25.76 -12.83 -1.39
CA TYR A 260 -24.44 -13.34 -1.03
C TYR A 260 -24.07 -12.93 0.39
N LYS A 261 -23.75 -13.92 1.22
CA LYS A 261 -23.19 -13.73 2.56
C LYS A 261 -21.87 -14.49 2.64
N GLU A 262 -20.78 -13.74 2.71
CA GLU A 262 -19.41 -14.30 2.70
C GLU A 262 -19.02 -14.87 4.06
N THR A 263 -18.59 -16.13 4.11
CA THR A 263 -18.27 -16.81 5.38
C THR A 263 -16.79 -16.63 5.76
N VAL A 264 -16.52 -15.65 6.62
CA VAL A 264 -15.14 -15.29 7.04
C VAL A 264 -14.76 -15.78 8.44
N ALA A 265 -15.69 -16.39 9.18
CA ALA A 265 -15.50 -16.72 10.60
C ALA A 265 -14.46 -17.83 10.86
N ASN A 266 -14.21 -18.70 9.88
CA ASN A 266 -13.38 -19.89 10.05
C ASN A 266 -11.87 -19.59 10.09
N SER A 267 -11.42 -18.59 9.33
CA SER A 267 -10.00 -18.27 9.21
C SER A 267 -9.79 -16.77 9.00
N HIS A 268 -8.83 -16.22 9.72
CA HIS A 268 -8.40 -14.84 9.54
C HIS A 268 -7.85 -14.57 8.14
N GLU A 269 -7.28 -15.58 7.47
CA GLU A 269 -6.72 -15.43 6.13
C GLU A 269 -7.79 -15.33 5.04
N HIS A 270 -9.07 -15.62 5.31
CA HIS A 270 -10.14 -15.44 4.33
C HIS A 270 -10.47 -13.96 4.07
N TYR A 271 -10.11 -13.07 5.00
CA TYR A 271 -10.19 -11.64 4.75
C TYR A 271 -9.19 -11.21 3.67
N LEU A 272 -9.60 -10.26 2.83
CA LEU A 272 -8.72 -9.72 1.79
C LEU A 272 -7.69 -8.75 2.39
N TRP A 273 -6.55 -9.31 2.81
CA TRP A 273 -5.42 -8.54 3.33
C TRP A 273 -4.59 -7.92 2.21
N GLY A 274 -4.42 -6.60 2.27
CA GLY A 274 -3.59 -5.82 1.37
C GLY A 274 -2.20 -5.56 1.91
N ASN A 275 -1.31 -5.20 0.99
CA ASN A 275 0.05 -4.81 1.29
C ASN A 275 0.13 -3.34 1.72
N THR A 276 0.62 -3.11 2.94
CA THR A 276 0.75 -1.79 3.57
C THR A 276 1.72 -0.85 2.84
N ALA A 277 2.54 -1.36 1.93
CA ALA A 277 3.33 -0.53 1.02
C ALA A 277 2.43 0.43 0.20
N TYR A 278 1.22 -0.01 -0.20
CA TYR A 278 0.27 0.85 -0.92
C TYR A 278 -0.32 1.96 -0.05
N THR A 279 -0.66 1.68 1.22
CA THR A 279 -1.18 2.73 2.12
C THR A 279 -0.08 3.72 2.50
N PHE A 280 1.15 3.25 2.68
CA PHE A 280 2.29 4.15 2.87
C PHE A 280 2.57 5.01 1.62
N ALA A 281 2.47 4.43 0.42
CA ALA A 281 2.56 5.17 -0.83
C ALA A 281 1.46 6.25 -0.95
N SER A 282 0.24 5.96 -0.50
CA SER A 282 -0.85 6.97 -0.47
C SER A 282 -0.55 8.17 0.43
N ARG A 283 0.31 8.00 1.45
CA ARG A 283 0.79 9.11 2.28
C ARG A 283 1.87 9.91 1.59
N LEU A 284 2.77 9.25 0.85
CA LEU A 284 3.77 9.93 0.03
C LEU A 284 3.10 10.80 -1.05
N THR A 285 2.11 10.27 -1.76
CA THR A 285 1.41 11.01 -2.82
C THR A 285 0.57 12.16 -2.27
N ASP A 286 -0.15 11.97 -1.16
CA ASP A 286 -0.91 13.04 -0.50
C ASP A 286 -0.01 14.17 0.04
N SER A 287 1.14 13.81 0.63
CA SER A 287 2.15 14.76 1.08
C SER A 287 2.64 15.63 -0.08
N PHE A 288 2.96 14.99 -1.22
CA PHE A 288 3.40 15.68 -2.43
C PHE A 288 2.30 16.56 -3.03
N ALA A 289 1.06 16.08 -3.08
CA ALA A 289 -0.07 16.83 -3.61
C ALA A 289 -0.28 18.15 -2.83
N LYS A 290 -0.18 18.10 -1.50
CA LYS A 290 -0.38 19.26 -0.61
C LYS A 290 0.81 20.23 -0.59
N PHE A 291 2.04 19.71 -0.53
CA PHE A 291 3.22 20.51 -0.22
C PHE A 291 4.30 20.54 -1.31
N ARG A 292 4.18 19.72 -2.36
CA ARG A 292 5.22 19.44 -3.38
C ARG A 292 6.48 18.76 -2.83
N TRP A 293 6.41 18.27 -1.60
CA TRP A 293 7.47 17.58 -0.88
C TRP A 293 6.88 16.44 -0.07
N CYS A 294 7.69 15.42 0.22
CA CYS A 294 7.23 14.23 0.94
C CYS A 294 7.80 14.04 2.38
N PRO A 295 8.04 15.08 3.21
CA PRO A 295 8.44 14.86 4.59
C PRO A 295 7.26 14.50 5.49
N ASN A 296 6.03 14.85 5.10
CA ASN A 296 4.81 14.71 5.90
C ASN A 296 4.13 13.37 5.64
N ILE A 297 4.78 12.30 6.11
CA ILE A 297 4.33 10.91 6.01
C ILE A 297 4.30 10.19 7.35
N ILE A 298 4.47 10.94 8.44
CA ILE A 298 4.49 10.43 9.81
C ILE A 298 3.68 11.35 10.72
N GLY A 299 3.18 10.79 11.80
CA GLY A 299 2.37 11.46 12.81
C GLY A 299 0.88 11.44 12.44
N PRO A 300 -0.01 11.10 13.40
CA PRO A 300 -1.46 11.00 13.13
C PRO A 300 -2.08 12.27 12.54
N GLN A 301 -1.66 13.45 13.02
CA GLN A 301 -2.17 14.74 12.53
C GLN A 301 -1.27 15.40 11.48
N SER A 302 -0.10 14.82 11.22
CA SER A 302 0.98 15.43 10.43
C SER A 302 1.19 14.76 9.06
N GLY A 303 0.13 14.11 8.54
CA GLY A 303 0.13 13.44 7.25
C GLY A 303 0.50 11.96 7.28
N GLY A 304 0.63 11.34 8.46
CA GLY A 304 0.85 9.90 8.61
C GLY A 304 -0.42 9.08 8.82
N ALA A 305 -1.60 9.70 8.94
CA ALA A 305 -2.86 8.99 9.17
C ALA A 305 -3.41 8.33 7.90
N VAL A 306 -3.83 7.08 8.05
CA VAL A 306 -4.60 6.29 7.09
C VAL A 306 -6.04 6.27 7.53
N GLU A 307 -6.82 7.14 6.89
CA GLU A 307 -8.26 7.29 7.12
C GLU A 307 -9.06 6.31 6.25
N ASP A 308 -10.33 6.15 6.58
CA ASP A 308 -11.32 5.39 5.81
C ASP A 308 -10.87 3.94 5.55
N LEU A 309 -10.52 3.24 6.63
CA LEU A 309 -10.22 1.80 6.57
C LEU A 309 -11.52 1.00 6.72
N PRO A 310 -11.69 -0.10 5.95
CA PRO A 310 -12.86 -0.94 6.05
C PRO A 310 -13.00 -1.55 7.46
N LEU A 311 -14.18 -1.41 8.05
CA LEU A 311 -14.55 -2.01 9.33
C LEU A 311 -15.61 -3.10 9.09
N HIS A 312 -15.37 -4.28 9.63
CA HIS A 312 -16.33 -5.38 9.60
C HIS A 312 -16.87 -5.63 11.01
N HIS A 313 -18.17 -5.44 11.20
CA HIS A 313 -18.86 -5.73 12.45
C HIS A 313 -19.34 -7.18 12.42
N PHE A 314 -19.05 -7.95 13.47
CA PHE A 314 -19.51 -9.33 13.58
C PHE A 314 -20.00 -9.60 15.01
N GLU A 315 -20.97 -10.48 15.13
CA GLU A 315 -21.49 -10.90 16.43
C GLU A 315 -20.58 -11.99 17.02
N SER A 316 -20.08 -11.76 18.22
CA SER A 316 -19.19 -12.65 18.96
C SER A 316 -19.69 -12.78 20.38
N MET A 317 -20.04 -14.01 20.80
CA MET A 317 -20.48 -14.31 22.18
C MET A 317 -21.63 -13.41 22.70
N GLY A 318 -22.50 -12.92 21.82
CA GLY A 318 -23.65 -12.07 22.15
C GLY A 318 -23.37 -10.56 22.20
N GLU A 319 -22.14 -10.14 21.88
CA GLU A 319 -21.78 -8.72 21.69
C GLU A 319 -21.41 -8.45 20.23
N ILE A 320 -21.66 -7.23 19.76
CA ILE A 320 -21.21 -6.77 18.44
C ILE A 320 -19.76 -6.32 18.60
N GLU A 321 -18.84 -7.12 18.07
CA GLU A 321 -17.43 -6.79 18.01
C GLU A 321 -17.07 -6.26 16.62
N THR A 322 -16.08 -5.37 16.57
CA THR A 322 -15.57 -4.85 15.30
C THR A 322 -14.23 -5.50 15.01
N LYS A 323 -14.10 -6.14 13.85
CA LYS A 323 -12.82 -6.65 13.38
C LYS A 323 -11.89 -5.48 13.12
N ILE A 324 -10.70 -5.57 13.69
CA ILE A 324 -9.64 -4.58 13.47
C ILE A 324 -9.23 -4.55 11.98
N PRO A 325 -9.13 -3.36 11.36
CA PRO A 325 -8.70 -3.23 9.96
C PRO A 325 -7.22 -3.58 9.72
N THR A 326 -6.39 -3.52 10.75
CA THR A 326 -5.04 -4.09 10.73
C THR A 326 -5.08 -5.48 11.36
N GLU A 327 -4.20 -6.38 10.94
CA GLU A 327 -4.21 -7.75 11.48
C GLU A 327 -3.97 -7.83 13.00
N VAL A 328 -3.23 -6.85 13.52
CA VAL A 328 -2.89 -6.73 14.93
C VAL A 328 -2.98 -5.29 15.42
N LEU A 329 -3.26 -5.16 16.71
CA LEU A 329 -3.10 -3.90 17.45
C LEU A 329 -1.66 -3.79 17.93
N VAL A 330 -0.87 -2.97 17.25
CA VAL A 330 0.49 -2.63 17.66
C VAL A 330 0.41 -1.59 18.78
N SER A 331 0.99 -1.89 19.94
CA SER A 331 1.09 -0.92 21.04
C SER A 331 2.26 0.05 20.81
N ASP A 332 2.23 1.20 21.47
CA ASP A 332 3.27 2.24 21.33
C ASP A 332 4.69 1.71 21.62
N ARG A 333 4.82 0.83 22.63
CA ARG A 333 6.10 0.17 22.92
C ARG A 333 6.58 -0.70 21.76
N ARG A 334 5.66 -1.43 21.11
CA ARG A 334 5.99 -2.30 19.96
C ARG A 334 6.29 -1.51 18.70
N GLU A 335 5.56 -0.43 18.48
CA GLU A 335 5.84 0.55 17.42
C GLU A 335 7.29 1.03 17.55
N TYR A 336 7.69 1.42 18.77
CA TYR A 336 9.05 1.88 19.05
C TYR A 336 10.11 0.78 18.84
N GLU A 337 9.88 -0.43 19.36
CA GLU A 337 10.78 -1.58 19.14
C GLU A 337 10.92 -1.91 17.64
N LEU A 338 9.83 -1.90 16.88
CA LEU A 338 9.84 -2.10 15.42
C LEU A 338 10.59 -0.98 14.70
N ALA A 339 10.40 0.27 15.13
CA ALA A 339 11.06 1.43 14.56
C ALA A 339 12.58 1.40 14.77
N GLU A 340 13.06 0.96 15.94
CA GLU A 340 14.49 0.75 16.20
C GLU A 340 15.08 -0.37 15.34
N GLU A 341 14.27 -1.40 15.04
CA GLU A 341 14.65 -2.51 14.18
C GLU A 341 14.51 -2.23 12.67
N GLY A 342 14.07 -1.02 12.30
CA GLY A 342 14.02 -0.55 10.91
C GLY A 342 12.74 -0.91 10.15
N PHE A 343 11.62 -1.09 10.87
CA PHE A 343 10.29 -1.31 10.28
C PHE A 343 9.42 -0.07 10.41
N ILE A 344 8.56 0.13 9.42
CA ILE A 344 7.52 1.15 9.39
C ILE A 344 6.21 0.49 9.80
N SER A 345 5.74 0.77 11.01
CA SER A 345 4.55 0.09 11.53
C SER A 345 3.28 0.95 11.37
N LEU A 346 2.21 0.31 10.89
CA LEU A 346 0.86 0.88 10.81
C LEU A 346 0.11 0.55 12.10
N THR A 347 -0.07 1.56 12.94
CA THR A 347 -0.79 1.44 14.21
C THR A 347 -2.25 1.84 14.02
N MET A 348 -3.19 1.03 14.50
CA MET A 348 -4.61 1.31 14.38
C MET A 348 -5.12 2.10 15.59
N ARG A 349 -5.94 3.12 15.35
CA ARG A 349 -6.62 3.89 16.40
C ARG A 349 -7.82 3.10 16.89
N LYS A 350 -7.67 2.49 18.07
CA LYS A 350 -8.67 1.62 18.70
C LYS A 350 -10.07 2.25 18.70
N GLY A 351 -11.05 1.51 18.16
CA GLY A 351 -12.46 1.92 18.10
C GLY A 351 -12.80 2.92 16.98
N SER A 352 -11.91 3.11 16.00
CA SER A 352 -12.18 3.93 14.82
C SER A 352 -11.67 3.25 13.55
N ASP A 353 -12.02 3.81 12.40
CA ASP A 353 -11.58 3.45 11.04
C ASP A 353 -10.23 4.06 10.64
N ASN A 354 -9.50 4.63 11.59
CA ASN A 354 -8.25 5.33 11.33
C ASN A 354 -7.04 4.52 11.81
N ALA A 355 -5.95 4.58 11.05
CA ALA A 355 -4.63 4.11 11.45
C ALA A 355 -3.58 5.21 11.24
N ALA A 356 -2.38 5.05 11.76
CA ALA A 356 -1.30 6.02 11.60
C ALA A 356 0.08 5.37 11.57
N PHE A 357 0.95 5.96 10.76
CA PHE A 357 2.40 5.76 10.84
C PHE A 357 2.99 6.79 11.79
N PHE A 358 3.61 6.34 12.88
CA PHE A 358 4.27 7.23 13.85
C PHE A 358 5.71 7.53 13.45
N SER A 359 6.42 6.51 12.99
CA SER A 359 7.79 6.59 12.51
C SER A 359 7.91 6.03 11.08
N ALA A 360 8.93 6.49 10.35
CA ALA A 360 9.25 6.02 9.02
C ALA A 360 10.77 5.87 8.89
N ASN A 361 11.31 4.89 9.60
CA ASN A 361 12.73 4.56 9.55
C ASN A 361 12.98 3.59 8.38
N SER A 362 14.10 3.79 7.69
CA SER A 362 14.64 2.79 6.78
C SER A 362 15.17 1.59 7.56
N VAL A 363 15.52 0.54 6.83
CA VAL A 363 16.10 -0.68 7.37
C VAL A 363 17.49 -0.44 8.01
N GLN A 364 18.18 0.64 7.60
CA GLN A 364 19.53 0.95 8.04
C GLN A 364 19.65 1.12 9.57
N LYS A 365 20.61 0.42 10.17
CA LYS A 365 20.92 0.53 11.59
C LYS A 365 21.81 1.76 11.84
N PRO A 366 21.43 2.65 12.78
CA PRO A 366 22.31 3.75 13.21
C PRO A 366 23.64 3.24 13.75
N LYS A 367 24.76 3.82 13.29
CA LYS A 367 26.12 3.49 13.75
C LYS A 367 26.49 4.31 14.98
N PHE A 368 27.19 3.67 15.92
CA PHE A 368 27.75 4.32 17.11
C PHE A 368 29.15 4.85 16.81
N PHE A 369 29.39 6.14 17.05
CA PHE A 369 30.66 6.82 16.73
C PHE A 369 31.49 7.20 17.98
N GLY A 370 31.12 6.71 19.17
CA GLY A 370 31.82 7.00 20.42
C GLY A 370 31.21 8.16 21.23
N ILE A 371 31.79 8.44 22.40
CA ILE A 371 31.21 9.36 23.41
C ILE A 371 31.71 10.81 23.24
N SER A 372 32.68 11.05 22.35
CA SER A 372 33.20 12.39 22.09
C SER A 372 32.11 13.32 21.54
N ALA A 373 32.27 14.64 21.69
CA ALA A 373 31.31 15.62 21.18
C ALA A 373 31.14 15.50 19.65
N GLU A 374 32.23 15.26 18.93
CA GLU A 374 32.22 14.99 17.49
C GLU A 374 31.53 13.67 17.15
N GLY A 375 31.79 12.61 17.92
CA GLY A 375 31.15 11.31 17.76
C GLY A 375 29.63 11.40 17.93
N LYS A 376 29.15 12.10 18.96
CA LYS A 376 27.71 12.33 19.18
C LYS A 376 27.06 13.12 18.05
N ASN A 377 27.75 14.14 17.51
CA ASN A 377 27.26 14.90 16.36
C ASN A 377 27.20 14.04 15.09
N ALA A 378 28.22 13.21 14.85
CA ALA A 378 28.26 12.28 13.73
C ALA A 378 27.14 11.23 13.84
N GLU A 379 26.89 10.70 15.04
CA GLU A 379 25.80 9.75 15.32
C GLU A 379 24.43 10.38 15.05
N LEU A 380 24.21 11.62 15.48
CA LEU A 380 22.98 12.35 15.17
C LEU A 380 22.80 12.54 13.65
N ASN A 381 23.85 12.96 12.95
CA ASN A 381 23.80 13.14 11.49
C ASN A 381 23.51 11.82 10.76
N TYR A 382 24.15 10.73 11.20
CA TYR A 382 23.95 9.41 10.63
C TYR A 382 22.51 8.94 10.88
N LYS A 383 21.97 9.15 12.09
CA LYS A 383 20.58 8.83 12.44
C LYS A 383 19.56 9.60 11.59
N LEU A 384 19.83 10.85 11.21
CA LEU A 384 18.96 11.57 10.27
C LEU A 384 18.96 10.91 8.89
N GLY A 385 20.09 10.33 8.49
CA GLY A 385 20.25 9.63 7.22
C GLY A 385 19.46 8.31 7.13
N THR A 386 19.12 7.70 8.28
CA THR A 386 18.31 6.47 8.33
C THR A 386 16.81 6.75 8.29
N GLN A 387 16.36 8.00 8.40
CA GLN A 387 14.94 8.35 8.43
C GLN A 387 14.43 8.75 7.04
N LEU A 388 13.40 8.05 6.57
CA LEU A 388 12.87 8.19 5.23
C LEU A 388 12.31 9.60 4.92
N PRO A 389 11.63 10.32 5.86
CA PRO A 389 11.15 11.68 5.59
C PRO A 389 12.25 12.65 5.19
N TYR A 390 13.45 12.51 5.77
CA TYR A 390 14.60 13.36 5.41
C TYR A 390 15.26 12.89 4.13
N MET A 391 15.34 11.58 3.91
CA MET A 391 15.80 11.01 2.64
C MET A 391 14.97 11.50 1.46
N MET A 392 13.65 11.55 1.59
CA MET A 392 12.78 12.05 0.51
C MET A 392 13.05 13.51 0.13
N ILE A 393 13.44 14.35 1.10
CA ILE A 393 13.85 15.74 0.81
C ILE A 393 15.16 15.73 0.00
N VAL A 394 16.16 14.97 0.45
CA VAL A 394 17.48 14.91 -0.22
C VAL A 394 17.36 14.30 -1.61
N ASN A 395 16.58 13.23 -1.76
CA ASN A 395 16.32 12.58 -3.04
C ASN A 395 15.71 13.53 -4.05
N ARG A 396 14.70 14.31 -3.61
CA ARG A 396 14.07 15.31 -4.47
C ARG A 396 15.03 16.44 -4.85
N LEU A 397 15.93 16.84 -3.94
CA LEU A 397 16.99 17.80 -4.27
C LEU A 397 17.98 17.22 -5.30
N ALA A 398 18.33 15.94 -5.19
CA ALA A 398 19.16 15.25 -6.19
C ALA A 398 18.48 15.21 -7.56
N HIS A 399 17.18 14.89 -7.61
CA HIS A 399 16.38 14.92 -8.84
C HIS A 399 16.36 16.31 -9.48
N TYR A 400 16.07 17.35 -8.71
CA TYR A 400 16.06 18.72 -9.23
C TYR A 400 17.44 19.18 -9.70
N LEU A 401 18.50 18.91 -8.93
CA LEU A 401 19.86 19.30 -9.30
C LEU A 401 20.31 18.60 -10.56
N LYS A 402 19.98 17.30 -10.72
CA LYS A 402 20.32 16.55 -11.91
C LYS A 402 19.70 17.16 -13.16
N VAL A 403 18.40 17.47 -13.12
CA VAL A 403 17.68 18.09 -14.24
C VAL A 403 18.21 19.51 -14.49
N LEU A 404 18.30 20.34 -13.46
CA LEU A 404 18.72 21.74 -13.57
C LEU A 404 20.14 21.86 -14.14
N GLN A 405 21.09 21.08 -13.63
CA GLN A 405 22.48 21.16 -14.11
C GLN A 405 22.66 20.53 -15.48
N ARG A 406 21.87 19.52 -15.85
CA ARG A 406 21.91 18.91 -17.18
C ARG A 406 21.52 19.92 -18.28
N GLU A 407 20.53 20.77 -18.04
CA GLU A 407 20.14 21.87 -18.95
C GLU A 407 21.22 22.96 -19.09
N GLN A 408 22.09 23.09 -18.10
CA GLN A 408 23.12 24.14 -18.06
C GLN A 408 24.48 23.67 -18.62
N LEU A 409 24.60 22.39 -19.00
CA LEU A 409 25.82 21.87 -19.63
C LEU A 409 26.10 22.60 -20.96
N GLY A 410 27.33 23.09 -21.13
CA GLY A 410 27.75 23.86 -22.30
C GLY A 410 27.51 25.38 -22.18
N SER A 411 26.97 25.86 -21.07
CA SER A 411 26.89 27.30 -20.78
C SER A 411 28.24 27.88 -20.32
N TRP A 412 28.42 29.19 -20.55
CA TRP A 412 29.59 29.94 -20.09
C TRP A 412 29.44 30.26 -18.60
N LYS A 413 29.91 29.37 -17.72
CA LYS A 413 29.86 29.55 -16.26
C LYS A 413 31.21 29.30 -15.63
N GLU A 414 31.62 30.20 -14.75
CA GLU A 414 32.76 30.00 -13.86
C GLU A 414 32.30 29.40 -12.52
N ARG A 415 33.28 28.96 -11.72
CA ARG A 415 33.05 28.41 -10.37
C ARG A 415 32.16 29.30 -9.51
N THR A 416 32.42 30.61 -9.53
CA THR A 416 31.70 31.60 -8.72
C THR A 416 30.26 31.79 -9.20
N ASP A 417 30.03 31.77 -10.51
CA ASP A 417 28.68 31.89 -11.07
C ASP A 417 27.82 30.68 -10.69
N LEU A 418 28.38 29.47 -10.79
CA LEU A 418 27.73 28.22 -10.43
C LEU A 418 27.37 28.21 -8.94
N GLU A 419 28.30 28.64 -8.08
CA GLU A 419 28.06 28.75 -6.64
C GLU A 419 26.93 29.75 -6.31
N LEU A 420 26.90 30.92 -6.95
CA LEU A 420 25.87 31.94 -6.74
C LEU A 420 24.49 31.48 -7.20
N GLU A 421 24.41 30.86 -8.38
CA GLU A 421 23.14 30.38 -8.95
C GLU A 421 22.54 29.26 -8.10
N LEU A 422 23.34 28.28 -7.72
CA LEU A 422 22.90 27.17 -6.88
C LEU A 422 22.46 27.65 -5.49
N ASN A 423 23.22 28.56 -4.87
CA ASN A 423 22.84 29.15 -3.58
C ASN A 423 21.56 29.99 -3.69
N LYS A 424 21.35 30.70 -4.81
CA LYS A 424 20.09 31.43 -5.06
C LYS A 424 18.91 30.48 -5.24
N TRP A 425 19.10 29.38 -5.97
CA TRP A 425 18.08 28.36 -6.20
C TRP A 425 17.67 27.66 -4.89
N ILE A 426 18.62 27.18 -4.08
CA ILE A 426 18.30 26.41 -2.86
C ILE A 426 17.60 27.27 -1.80
N ARG A 427 17.90 28.58 -1.74
CA ARG A 427 17.30 29.52 -0.77
C ARG A 427 15.77 29.59 -0.86
N GLN A 428 15.16 29.31 -2.02
CA GLN A 428 13.70 29.31 -2.14
C GLN A 428 13.02 28.22 -1.30
N TYR A 429 13.76 27.16 -0.96
CA TYR A 429 13.31 26.03 -0.15
C TYR A 429 13.73 26.14 1.32
N VAL A 430 14.42 27.22 1.69
CA VAL A 430 14.90 27.48 3.06
C VAL A 430 13.94 28.43 3.76
N ALA A 431 13.53 28.06 4.98
CA ALA A 431 12.84 28.94 5.91
C ALA A 431 13.72 29.14 7.15
N ASP A 432 14.50 30.23 7.15
CA ASP A 432 15.37 30.61 8.27
C ASP A 432 14.58 31.35 9.36
N GLN A 433 13.55 30.68 9.88
CA GLN A 433 12.76 31.13 11.01
C GLN A 433 12.69 29.98 12.01
N GLU A 434 12.69 30.30 13.30
CA GLU A 434 12.60 29.26 14.32
C GLU A 434 11.20 28.64 14.39
N ASN A 435 10.15 29.47 14.24
CA ASN A 435 8.77 29.02 14.28
C ASN A 435 7.93 29.44 13.06
N PRO A 436 8.24 28.95 11.85
CA PRO A 436 7.40 29.18 10.68
C PRO A 436 6.07 28.41 10.81
N ALA A 437 5.01 28.95 10.19
CA ALA A 437 3.72 28.27 10.12
C ALA A 437 3.85 26.88 9.47
N ALA A 438 2.97 25.94 9.84
CA ALA A 438 3.03 24.55 9.40
C ALA A 438 3.03 24.40 7.86
N GLU A 439 2.26 25.23 7.15
CA GLU A 439 2.22 25.22 5.69
C GLU A 439 3.56 25.68 5.06
N VAL A 440 4.20 26.69 5.66
CA VAL A 440 5.52 27.18 5.21
C VAL A 440 6.57 26.09 5.43
N ARG A 441 6.54 25.38 6.57
CA ARG A 441 7.42 24.22 6.83
C ARG A 441 7.23 23.09 5.84
N GLY A 442 5.98 22.84 5.41
CA GLY A 442 5.68 21.83 4.40
C GLY A 442 6.24 22.19 3.03
N ARG A 443 6.07 23.44 2.58
CA ARG A 443 6.56 23.91 1.26
C ARG A 443 8.06 24.20 1.23
N ARG A 444 8.66 24.56 2.37
CA ARG A 444 10.09 24.86 2.56
C ARG A 444 10.66 23.94 3.63
N PRO A 445 11.06 22.71 3.26
CA PRO A 445 11.44 21.69 4.22
C PRO A 445 12.80 21.98 4.90
N LEU A 446 13.63 22.86 4.33
CA LEU A 446 14.98 23.14 4.82
C LEU A 446 14.99 24.31 5.81
N ARG A 447 15.72 24.14 6.90
CA ARG A 447 16.03 25.21 7.86
C ARG A 447 17.25 26.01 7.43
N ALA A 448 18.27 25.33 6.92
CA ALA A 448 19.47 25.95 6.37
C ALA A 448 20.02 25.10 5.22
N ALA A 449 20.66 25.75 4.25
CA ALA A 449 21.37 25.07 3.18
C ALA A 449 22.58 25.89 2.76
N HIS A 450 23.68 25.21 2.43
CA HIS A 450 24.89 25.84 1.92
C HIS A 450 25.48 24.96 0.81
N ILE A 451 25.84 25.59 -0.31
CA ILE A 451 26.46 24.92 -1.45
C ILE A 451 27.83 25.51 -1.65
N THR A 452 28.85 24.66 -1.63
CA THR A 452 30.24 25.03 -1.89
C THR A 452 30.71 24.37 -3.18
N VAL A 453 31.36 25.13 -4.06
CA VAL A 453 31.86 24.66 -5.35
C VAL A 453 33.38 24.76 -5.37
N SER A 454 34.05 23.63 -5.60
CA SER A 454 35.50 23.55 -5.77
C SER A 454 35.88 23.02 -7.16
N ASP A 455 37.05 23.42 -7.64
CA ASP A 455 37.60 22.94 -8.91
C ASP A 455 38.17 21.52 -8.74
N VAL A 456 38.10 20.72 -9.80
CA VAL A 456 38.78 19.42 -9.88
C VAL A 456 40.16 19.64 -10.49
N GLU A 457 41.21 19.38 -9.72
CA GLU A 457 42.59 19.51 -10.20
C GLU A 457 42.83 18.62 -11.43
N GLY A 458 43.36 19.21 -12.50
CA GLY A 458 43.70 18.50 -13.73
C GLY A 458 42.58 18.43 -14.79
N GLU A 459 41.34 18.80 -14.45
CA GLU A 459 40.20 18.73 -15.36
C GLU A 459 39.47 20.09 -15.45
N PRO A 460 39.87 20.99 -16.37
CA PRO A 460 39.22 22.29 -16.52
C PRO A 460 37.75 22.11 -16.97
N GLY A 461 36.84 22.83 -16.30
CA GLY A 461 35.40 22.73 -16.51
C GLY A 461 34.69 21.68 -15.65
N TRP A 462 35.43 20.90 -14.86
CA TRP A 462 34.86 19.98 -13.87
C TRP A 462 34.86 20.60 -12.48
N TYR A 463 33.68 20.59 -11.85
CA TYR A 463 33.47 21.15 -10.52
C TYR A 463 32.96 20.07 -9.56
N ARG A 464 33.49 20.10 -8.34
CA ARG A 464 32.95 19.34 -7.22
C ARG A 464 32.00 20.24 -6.43
N VAL A 465 30.72 19.87 -6.42
CA VAL A 465 29.68 20.61 -5.69
C VAL A 465 29.34 19.85 -4.41
N SER A 466 29.49 20.48 -3.27
CA SER A 466 29.08 19.94 -1.97
C SER A 466 27.85 20.70 -1.47
N LEU A 467 26.70 20.01 -1.42
CA LEU A 467 25.44 20.53 -0.87
C LEU A 467 25.27 20.04 0.57
N ASN A 468 25.31 20.96 1.52
CA ASN A 468 25.00 20.69 2.93
C ASN A 468 23.60 21.24 3.24
N VAL A 469 22.68 20.36 3.67
CA VAL A 469 21.31 20.73 4.01
C VAL A 469 20.96 20.33 5.43
N ARG A 470 20.21 21.20 6.11
CA ARG A 470 19.65 20.94 7.44
C ARG A 470 18.13 21.01 7.36
N PRO A 471 17.41 19.89 7.56
CA PRO A 471 15.94 19.88 7.58
C PRO A 471 15.39 20.46 8.90
N HIS A 472 14.09 20.73 8.92
CA HIS A 472 13.36 20.94 10.17
C HIS A 472 13.19 19.62 10.92
N PHE A 473 13.43 19.63 12.23
CA PHE A 473 13.22 18.45 13.05
C PHE A 473 11.75 18.24 13.37
N LYS A 474 11.32 16.98 13.32
CA LYS A 474 9.99 16.54 13.74
C LYS A 474 10.00 16.10 15.20
N TYR A 475 8.87 16.26 15.87
CA TYR A 475 8.66 15.78 17.23
C TYR A 475 8.52 14.25 17.21
N MET A 476 9.36 13.55 17.98
CA MET A 476 9.41 12.07 18.02
C MET A 476 9.15 11.50 19.41
N GLY A 477 9.22 12.32 20.46
CA GLY A 477 9.06 11.88 21.84
C GLY A 477 9.55 12.94 22.82
N ALA A 478 9.10 12.83 24.07
CA ALA A 478 9.58 13.62 25.20
C ALA A 478 9.40 12.82 26.50
N ASP A 479 10.37 12.94 27.40
CA ASP A 479 10.30 12.36 28.73
C ASP A 479 9.59 13.33 29.68
N PHE A 480 8.41 12.94 30.17
CA PHE A 480 7.64 13.74 31.12
C PHE A 480 7.86 13.19 32.53
N THR A 481 8.62 13.91 33.36
CA THR A 481 8.76 13.59 34.79
C THR A 481 7.73 14.37 35.60
N LEU A 482 6.74 13.67 36.15
CA LEU A 482 5.72 14.24 37.01
C LEU A 482 6.21 14.24 38.45
N SER A 483 6.42 15.43 39.04
CA SER A 483 6.75 15.60 40.46
C SER A 483 5.66 16.39 41.17
N LEU A 484 5.22 15.89 42.34
CA LEU A 484 4.27 16.59 43.19
C LEU A 484 5.05 17.44 44.19
N VAL A 485 4.96 18.77 44.10
CA VAL A 485 5.69 19.69 44.99
C VAL A 485 4.69 20.51 45.81
N GLY A 486 4.83 20.52 47.14
CA GLY A 486 3.93 21.22 48.07
C GLY A 486 3.99 22.76 48.00
N LYS A 487 5.05 23.31 47.39
CA LYS A 487 5.18 24.71 47.00
C LYS A 487 6.02 24.72 45.73
N MET A 488 5.48 25.19 44.62
CA MET A 488 6.28 25.34 43.40
C MET A 488 7.38 26.35 43.71
N GLU A 489 8.64 25.95 43.56
CA GLU A 489 9.74 26.90 43.52
C GLU A 489 9.44 27.84 42.33
N LYS A 490 9.36 29.13 42.63
CA LYS A 490 9.36 30.15 41.59
C LYS A 490 10.80 30.24 41.10
N GLU A 491 11.03 29.97 39.82
CA GLU A 491 12.26 30.36 39.12
C GLU A 491 12.54 31.86 39.27
#